data_AF-K2K751-F1
#
_entry.id   AF-K2K751-F1
#
_cell.length_a   1.000
_cell.length_b   1.000
_cell.length_c   1.000
_cell.angle_alpha   90.00
_cell.angle_beta   90.00
_cell.angle_gamma   90.00
#
_symmetry.space_group_name_H-M   'P 1'
#
loop_
_entity.id
_entity.type
_entity.pdbx_description
1 polymer ?
#
loop_
_entity_poly.entity_id
_entity_poly.type
_entity_poly.pdbx_seq_one_letter_code
_entity_poly.pdbx_strand_id
1 'polypeptide(L)'
;MALNLTMPDRDELKPKITVFGVGGAGGNAVNNMIEKELEGVDFVVANTDAQALQHAKAAARIQMGVKVTEGLGAGARPSVGAAAAEESIEQIVDHLAGAHMCFITAGMGGGTGTGAAPIIAQAARELGVLTVGVVTKPFQFEGAKRMRQAEEGVEALQKMVDTLIIIPNQNLFRLANEKTTFTEAFSMADDVLYQGVKGVTDLMVRPGLINLDFADVRAVMDEMGKAMMGTGEASGENRAIEAAEKAIANPLLDEISLRGAKGVLINITGGHDLTLFELDEAANRIREEVDPEANIIVGSTMDSTLEGMMRVSVVATGIDANQSYGEMPVARRRLAEPLAAPAEVEEKIEQAPAAPVAAQVAPMDEPAQPTLDVFDPQVNARAEPQHDARYEQRQADFRAMEDDVPAPAYQPRPQPAPQPAMYEPEADAFVAPRAPSAGTPSPEALARLQAAVAKQPRADMRADPHPQADPNAGKAGRFGINSLIGRMTGHGSEAEARPVPQPQAQPQARFGAQPQVRPQVHQAYDEDQDPNPEAEKIEIPAFLRRQAN
;
A
#
# COMPACT_ATOMS: atom_id res chain seq x y z
N MET A 1 33.96 -46.79 10.35
CA MET A 1 33.51 -45.48 9.81
C MET A 1 32.44 -44.96 10.77
N ALA A 2 32.48 -43.69 11.15
CA ALA A 2 31.38 -43.10 11.90
C ALA A 2 30.26 -42.74 10.91
N LEU A 3 29.01 -43.09 11.22
CA LEU A 3 27.86 -42.52 10.50
C LEU A 3 27.58 -41.14 11.10
N ASN A 4 27.90 -40.10 10.36
CA ASN A 4 27.34 -38.77 10.63
C ASN A 4 25.88 -38.79 10.19
N LEU A 5 24.96 -39.07 11.12
CA LEU A 5 23.57 -38.70 10.95
C LEU A 5 23.45 -37.18 11.12
N THR A 6 23.61 -36.43 10.02
CA THR A 6 22.84 -35.20 9.88
C THR A 6 21.37 -35.61 9.83
N MET A 7 20.63 -35.32 10.90
CA MET A 7 19.18 -35.21 10.75
C MET A 7 18.94 -34.08 9.75
N PRO A 8 18.00 -34.22 8.80
CA PRO A 8 17.51 -33.06 8.08
C PRO A 8 16.90 -32.13 9.12
N ASP A 9 17.26 -30.84 9.07
CA ASP A 9 16.57 -29.83 9.85
C ASP A 9 15.07 -29.94 9.54
N ARG A 10 14.26 -30.08 10.58
CA ARG A 10 12.81 -30.09 10.43
C ARG A 10 12.42 -28.62 10.30
N ASP A 11 12.36 -28.13 9.07
CA ASP A 11 11.88 -26.79 8.75
C ASP A 11 10.58 -26.53 9.52
N GLU A 12 10.64 -25.70 10.55
CA GLU A 12 9.44 -25.20 11.19
C GLU A 12 8.78 -24.26 10.17
N LEU A 13 7.73 -24.77 9.50
CA LEU A 13 6.95 -24.08 8.47
C LEU A 13 6.10 -22.95 9.07
N LYS A 14 6.74 -22.04 9.81
CA LYS A 14 6.18 -20.78 10.29
C LYS A 14 6.00 -19.85 9.08
N PRO A 15 4.90 -19.09 9.00
CA PRO A 15 4.69 -18.15 7.90
C PRO A 15 5.79 -17.09 7.93
N LYS A 16 6.57 -16.96 6.85
CA LYS A 16 7.55 -15.88 6.72
C LYS A 16 6.80 -14.57 6.47
N ILE A 17 6.80 -13.69 7.47
CA ILE A 17 6.18 -12.36 7.41
C ILE A 17 7.28 -11.31 7.20
N THR A 18 7.07 -10.38 6.28
CA THR A 18 8.03 -9.30 5.99
C THR A 18 7.35 -7.93 6.14
N VAL A 19 8.04 -6.96 6.73
CA VAL A 19 7.55 -5.60 6.97
C VAL A 19 8.41 -4.61 6.19
N PHE A 20 7.83 -4.00 5.16
CA PHE A 20 8.44 -2.98 4.31
C PHE A 20 8.10 -1.57 4.81
N GLY A 21 9.08 -0.89 5.40
CA GLY A 21 9.01 0.53 5.74
C GLY A 21 9.38 1.41 4.55
N VAL A 22 8.39 2.11 3.96
CA VAL A 22 8.56 2.87 2.73
C VAL A 22 8.66 4.37 2.98
N GLY A 23 9.79 4.96 2.57
CA GLY A 23 10.10 6.38 2.79
C GLY A 23 10.41 6.71 4.26
N GLY A 24 10.44 8.01 4.59
CA GLY A 24 10.81 8.48 5.94
C GLY A 24 9.90 7.94 7.06
N ALA A 25 8.58 8.17 6.96
CA ALA A 25 7.63 7.71 7.97
C ALA A 25 7.56 6.18 8.09
N GLY A 26 7.61 5.44 6.96
CA GLY A 26 7.68 3.97 7.01
C GLY A 26 8.97 3.47 7.67
N GLY A 27 10.10 4.14 7.44
CA GLY A 27 11.37 3.86 8.13
C GLY A 27 11.32 4.17 9.63
N ASN A 28 10.66 5.26 10.04
CA ASN A 28 10.43 5.58 11.45
C ASN A 28 9.55 4.52 12.13
N ALA A 29 8.44 4.14 11.51
CA ALA A 29 7.55 3.11 12.03
C ALA A 29 8.27 1.76 12.17
N VAL A 30 9.10 1.36 11.20
CA VAL A 30 9.95 0.16 11.31
C VAL A 30 11.00 0.29 12.41
N ASN A 31 11.62 1.46 12.59
CA ASN A 31 12.52 1.70 13.73
C ASN A 31 11.78 1.53 15.07
N ASN A 32 10.56 2.06 15.20
CA ASN A 32 9.70 1.89 16.39
C ASN A 32 9.31 0.42 16.63
N MET A 33 8.96 -0.32 15.58
CA MET A 33 8.66 -1.76 15.67
C MET A 33 9.87 -2.58 16.15
N ILE A 34 11.09 -2.22 15.72
CA ILE A 34 12.34 -2.84 16.18
C ILE A 34 12.66 -2.43 17.63
N GLU A 35 12.43 -1.16 18.00
CA GLU A 35 12.63 -0.65 19.37
C GLU A 35 11.64 -1.23 20.39
N LYS A 36 10.48 -1.70 19.92
CA LYS A 36 9.45 -2.38 20.71
C LYS A 36 9.50 -3.91 20.59
N GLU A 37 10.62 -4.43 20.09
CA GLU A 37 10.95 -5.87 20.06
C GLU A 37 9.83 -6.72 19.41
N LEU A 38 9.29 -6.28 18.27
CA LEU A 38 8.32 -7.05 17.50
C LEU A 38 8.97 -8.29 16.87
N GLU A 39 8.51 -9.46 17.29
CA GLU A 39 9.08 -10.77 16.94
C GLU A 39 8.51 -11.37 15.65
N GLY A 40 9.25 -12.31 15.04
CA GLY A 40 8.77 -13.16 13.95
C GLY A 40 8.56 -12.47 12.60
N VAL A 41 9.08 -11.26 12.41
CA VAL A 41 8.96 -10.49 11.17
C VAL A 41 10.33 -10.06 10.63
N ASP A 42 10.51 -10.17 9.31
CA ASP A 42 11.69 -9.64 8.60
C ASP A 42 11.51 -8.15 8.29
N PHE A 43 12.37 -7.28 8.82
CA PHE A 43 12.30 -5.84 8.56
C PHE A 43 13.13 -5.39 7.36
N VAL A 44 12.48 -4.71 6.41
CA VAL A 44 13.08 -4.08 5.22
C VAL A 44 12.73 -2.58 5.22
N VAL A 45 13.71 -1.69 5.05
CA VAL A 45 13.44 -0.25 4.85
C VAL A 45 13.82 0.17 3.44
N ALA A 46 12.87 0.71 2.68
CA ALA A 46 13.03 1.13 1.30
C ALA A 46 12.85 2.66 1.18
N ASN A 47 13.90 3.39 0.81
CA ASN A 47 13.83 4.86 0.74
C ASN A 47 14.74 5.43 -0.37
N THR A 48 14.36 6.58 -0.92
CA THR A 48 15.14 7.40 -1.86
C THR A 48 16.14 8.33 -1.19
N ASP A 49 15.99 8.55 0.12
CA ASP A 49 16.85 9.41 0.93
C ASP A 49 17.95 8.55 1.58
N ALA A 50 19.20 8.82 1.20
CA ALA A 50 20.37 8.09 1.68
C ALA A 50 20.73 8.42 3.14
N GLN A 51 20.40 9.61 3.65
CA GLN A 51 20.64 9.99 5.04
C GLN A 51 19.66 9.26 5.95
N ALA A 52 18.38 9.20 5.57
CA ALA A 52 17.37 8.43 6.30
C ALA A 52 17.72 6.94 6.41
N LEU A 53 18.31 6.34 5.36
CA LEU A 53 18.74 4.93 5.38
C LEU A 53 19.96 4.65 6.26
N GLN A 54 20.80 5.64 6.55
CA GLN A 54 21.89 5.49 7.53
C GLN A 54 21.32 5.35 8.95
N HIS A 55 20.21 6.04 9.25
CA HIS A 55 19.51 6.00 10.53
C HIS A 55 18.46 4.87 10.67
N ALA A 56 18.23 4.07 9.62
CA ALA A 56 17.40 2.87 9.72
C ALA A 56 18.05 1.85 10.69
N LYS A 57 17.24 1.16 11.50
CA LYS A 57 17.66 0.06 12.37
C LYS A 57 17.53 -1.31 11.71
N ALA A 58 16.69 -1.43 10.68
CA ALA A 58 16.49 -2.65 9.92
C ALA A 58 17.80 -3.22 9.33
N ALA A 59 17.85 -4.55 9.25
CA ALA A 59 18.96 -5.29 8.65
C ALA A 59 18.96 -5.15 7.12
N ALA A 60 17.79 -5.30 6.48
CA ALA A 60 17.62 -5.08 5.04
C ALA A 60 17.29 -3.61 4.73
N ARG A 61 17.99 -3.04 3.75
CA ARG A 61 17.88 -1.62 3.36
C ARG A 61 17.99 -1.47 1.85
N ILE A 62 16.99 -0.87 1.23
CA ILE A 62 16.93 -0.63 -0.22
C ILE A 62 17.03 0.88 -0.48
N GLN A 63 18.14 1.32 -1.10
CA GLN A 63 18.26 2.69 -1.59
C GLN A 63 17.62 2.80 -2.97
N MET A 64 16.37 3.25 -2.99
CA MET A 64 15.58 3.34 -4.21
C MET A 64 16.00 4.53 -5.09
N GLY A 65 15.96 4.36 -6.41
CA GLY A 65 16.07 5.46 -7.36
C GLY A 65 17.42 6.18 -7.35
N VAL A 66 18.54 5.43 -7.27
CA VAL A 66 19.89 6.00 -7.16
C VAL A 66 20.21 6.91 -8.36
N LYS A 67 19.78 6.53 -9.57
CA LYS A 67 19.98 7.36 -10.79
C LYS A 67 18.99 8.51 -10.87
N VAL A 68 17.75 8.31 -10.38
CA VAL A 68 16.66 9.31 -10.46
C VAL A 68 16.76 10.41 -9.39
N THR A 69 17.33 10.12 -8.22
CA THR A 69 17.30 11.02 -7.04
C THR A 69 18.69 11.40 -6.50
N GLU A 70 19.77 10.76 -6.97
CA GLU A 70 21.13 10.91 -6.45
C GLU A 70 21.25 10.66 -4.92
N GLY A 71 20.26 9.99 -4.31
CA GLY A 71 20.15 9.78 -2.86
C GLY A 71 19.57 10.96 -2.06
N LEU A 72 19.10 12.01 -2.73
CA LEU A 72 18.56 13.25 -2.15
C LEU A 72 17.04 13.20 -1.87
N GLY A 73 16.40 12.06 -2.09
CA GLY A 73 14.98 11.86 -1.84
C GLY A 73 14.04 12.35 -2.95
N ALA A 74 12.78 11.89 -2.92
CA ALA A 74 11.78 12.17 -3.96
C ALA A 74 11.15 13.59 -3.94
N GLY A 75 11.68 14.55 -3.17
CA GLY A 75 11.28 15.97 -3.23
C GLY A 75 9.77 16.27 -3.08
N ALA A 76 9.03 15.46 -2.31
CA ALA A 76 7.56 15.50 -2.19
C ALA A 76 6.78 15.33 -3.53
N ARG A 77 7.35 14.60 -4.49
CA ARG A 77 6.75 14.25 -5.78
C ARG A 77 6.49 12.73 -5.87
N PRO A 78 5.23 12.25 -5.80
CA PRO A 78 4.90 10.83 -5.89
C PRO A 78 5.45 10.14 -7.14
N SER A 79 5.41 10.79 -8.31
CA SER A 79 5.97 10.22 -9.54
C SER A 79 7.49 10.01 -9.52
N VAL A 80 8.22 10.71 -8.66
CA VAL A 80 9.66 10.45 -8.43
C VAL A 80 9.85 9.26 -7.49
N GLY A 81 8.93 9.05 -6.54
CA GLY A 81 8.90 7.85 -5.68
C GLY A 81 8.56 6.58 -6.45
N ALA A 82 7.60 6.65 -7.38
CA ALA A 82 7.22 5.52 -8.25
C ALA A 82 8.38 5.11 -9.17
N ALA A 83 8.92 6.04 -9.97
CA ALA A 83 10.06 5.78 -10.85
C ALA A 83 11.32 5.29 -10.08
N ALA A 84 11.50 5.70 -8.82
CA ALA A 84 12.57 5.20 -7.97
C ALA A 84 12.36 3.75 -7.54
N ALA A 85 11.12 3.33 -7.25
CA ALA A 85 10.78 1.94 -6.96
C ALA A 85 10.90 1.05 -8.22
N GLU A 86 10.43 1.55 -9.36
CA GLU A 86 10.59 0.91 -10.69
C GLU A 86 12.08 0.68 -11.03
N GLU A 87 12.96 1.67 -10.77
CA GLU A 87 14.42 1.53 -10.95
C GLU A 87 15.04 0.42 -10.07
N SER A 88 14.33 0.00 -9.02
CA SER A 88 14.83 -0.83 -7.92
C SER A 88 14.04 -2.14 -7.75
N ILE A 89 13.19 -2.47 -8.73
CA ILE A 89 12.16 -3.51 -8.62
C ILE A 89 12.76 -4.90 -8.38
N GLU A 90 13.93 -5.20 -8.97
CA GLU A 90 14.66 -6.45 -8.77
C GLU A 90 15.02 -6.67 -7.29
N GLN A 91 15.56 -5.64 -6.61
CA GLN A 91 15.92 -5.71 -5.18
C GLN A 91 14.69 -5.82 -4.28
N ILE A 92 13.56 -5.22 -4.68
CA ILE A 92 12.29 -5.32 -3.97
C ILE A 92 11.75 -6.76 -4.07
N VAL A 93 11.79 -7.36 -5.26
CA VAL A 93 11.39 -8.75 -5.51
C VAL A 93 12.28 -9.74 -4.76
N ASP A 94 13.61 -9.56 -4.76
CA ASP A 94 14.55 -10.40 -4.00
C ASP A 94 14.23 -10.43 -2.50
N HIS A 95 13.81 -9.30 -1.92
CA HIS A 95 13.42 -9.22 -0.51
C HIS A 95 12.00 -9.76 -0.23
N LEU A 96 11.09 -9.73 -1.21
CA LEU A 96 9.76 -10.36 -1.13
C LEU A 96 9.81 -11.89 -1.36
N ALA A 97 10.90 -12.42 -1.91
CA ALA A 97 11.02 -13.83 -2.22
C ALA A 97 10.83 -14.74 -0.98
N GLY A 98 9.90 -15.70 -1.12
CA GLY A 98 9.53 -16.64 -0.06
C GLY A 98 8.71 -16.03 1.10
N ALA A 99 8.36 -14.74 1.06
CA ALA A 99 7.41 -14.18 2.00
C ALA A 99 6.01 -14.76 1.77
N HIS A 100 5.31 -15.08 2.84
CA HIS A 100 3.91 -15.53 2.80
C HIS A 100 2.95 -14.33 2.97
N MET A 101 3.39 -13.34 3.76
CA MET A 101 2.69 -12.09 4.05
C MET A 101 3.66 -10.91 3.99
N CYS A 102 3.20 -9.78 3.46
CA CYS A 102 3.95 -8.53 3.40
C CYS A 102 3.10 -7.39 3.98
N PHE A 103 3.61 -6.74 5.03
CA PHE A 103 3.07 -5.48 5.55
C PHE A 103 3.83 -4.31 4.93
N ILE A 104 3.11 -3.35 4.34
CA ILE A 104 3.70 -2.16 3.72
C ILE A 104 3.29 -0.95 4.54
N THR A 105 4.25 -0.40 5.31
CA THR A 105 4.04 0.77 6.16
C THR A 105 4.60 2.04 5.54
N ALA A 106 3.76 3.07 5.42
CA ALA A 106 4.10 4.32 4.75
C ALA A 106 3.30 5.53 5.27
N GLY A 107 3.93 6.71 5.24
CA GLY A 107 3.26 7.99 5.44
C GLY A 107 2.86 8.62 4.10
N MET A 108 1.57 8.86 3.91
CA MET A 108 1.00 9.28 2.63
C MET A 108 1.03 10.81 2.46
N GLY A 109 1.11 11.27 1.22
CA GLY A 109 1.35 12.69 0.91
C GLY A 109 2.81 13.14 1.03
N GLY A 110 3.72 12.19 1.25
CA GLY A 110 5.14 12.34 0.92
C GLY A 110 5.41 12.23 -0.58
N GLY A 111 6.68 12.17 -0.96
CA GLY A 111 7.09 11.75 -2.31
C GLY A 111 7.27 10.23 -2.37
N THR A 112 8.19 9.73 -1.55
CA THR A 112 8.63 8.33 -1.56
C THR A 112 7.52 7.36 -1.14
N GLY A 113 6.93 7.49 0.05
CA GLY A 113 5.88 6.58 0.54
C GLY A 113 4.71 6.50 -0.44
N THR A 114 4.09 7.64 -0.74
CA THR A 114 2.97 7.81 -1.68
C THR A 114 3.21 7.18 -3.06
N GLY A 115 4.43 7.27 -3.59
CA GLY A 115 4.76 6.81 -4.95
C GLY A 115 5.28 5.37 -5.02
N ALA A 116 6.09 4.95 -4.05
CA ALA A 116 6.75 3.65 -4.05
C ALA A 116 5.89 2.54 -3.42
N ALA A 117 5.06 2.86 -2.42
CA ALA A 117 4.24 1.83 -1.75
C ALA A 117 3.29 1.08 -2.70
N PRO A 118 2.60 1.72 -3.68
CA PRO A 118 1.79 0.99 -4.66
C PRO A 118 2.61 0.05 -5.56
N ILE A 119 3.83 0.44 -5.93
CA ILE A 119 4.73 -0.39 -6.77
C ILE A 119 5.24 -1.61 -5.98
N ILE A 120 5.61 -1.42 -4.71
CA ILE A 120 6.01 -2.52 -3.81
C ILE A 120 4.82 -3.45 -3.53
N ALA A 121 3.61 -2.91 -3.37
CA ALA A 121 2.39 -3.69 -3.21
C ALA A 121 2.06 -4.53 -4.44
N GLN A 122 2.16 -3.94 -5.64
CA GLN A 122 1.96 -4.66 -6.90
C GLN A 122 2.95 -5.83 -7.02
N ALA A 123 4.24 -5.60 -6.75
CA ALA A 123 5.26 -6.66 -6.78
C ALA A 123 4.94 -7.81 -5.80
N ALA A 124 4.51 -7.49 -4.58
CA ALA A 124 4.12 -8.49 -3.58
C ALA A 124 2.87 -9.29 -4.02
N ARG A 125 1.86 -8.60 -4.59
CA ARG A 125 0.61 -9.22 -5.05
C ARG A 125 0.81 -10.10 -6.28
N GLU A 126 1.70 -9.72 -7.20
CA GLU A 126 2.13 -10.52 -8.36
C GLU A 126 2.90 -11.79 -7.96
N LEU A 127 3.68 -11.73 -6.87
CA LEU A 127 4.35 -12.89 -6.26
C LEU A 127 3.40 -13.79 -5.45
N GLY A 128 2.12 -13.44 -5.31
CA GLY A 128 1.11 -14.20 -4.54
C GLY A 128 1.15 -13.99 -3.02
N VAL A 129 1.99 -13.07 -2.55
CA VAL A 129 2.12 -12.70 -1.13
C VAL A 129 0.84 -12.02 -0.66
N LEU A 130 0.34 -12.38 0.54
CA LEU A 130 -0.78 -11.68 1.17
C LEU A 130 -0.31 -10.28 1.56
N THR A 131 -0.83 -9.25 0.90
CA THR A 131 -0.26 -7.90 0.93
C THR A 131 -1.17 -6.96 1.69
N VAL A 132 -0.71 -6.47 2.85
CA VAL A 132 -1.45 -5.58 3.74
C VAL A 132 -0.77 -4.22 3.81
N GLY A 133 -1.44 -3.18 3.29
CA GLY A 133 -1.01 -1.80 3.50
C GLY A 133 -1.43 -1.32 4.89
N VAL A 134 -0.53 -0.65 5.61
CA VAL A 134 -0.84 0.00 6.90
C VAL A 134 -0.29 1.42 6.82
N VAL A 135 -1.15 2.42 6.52
CA VAL A 135 -0.67 3.73 6.10
C VAL A 135 -1.30 4.90 6.84
N THR A 136 -0.50 5.93 7.11
CA THR A 136 -0.97 7.16 7.76
C THR A 136 -1.37 8.23 6.74
N LYS A 137 -2.54 8.84 6.96
CA LYS A 137 -2.93 10.11 6.31
C LYS A 137 -2.37 11.28 7.14
N PRO A 138 -1.88 12.35 6.48
CA PRO A 138 -1.20 13.46 7.13
C PRO A 138 -2.12 14.28 8.04
N PHE A 139 -1.54 15.06 8.95
CA PHE A 139 -2.30 16.00 9.76
C PHE A 139 -2.79 17.20 8.91
N GLN A 140 -3.91 17.81 9.26
CA GLN A 140 -4.44 18.97 8.53
C GLN A 140 -3.46 20.16 8.51
N PHE A 141 -2.64 20.33 9.55
CA PHE A 141 -1.63 21.40 9.62
C PHE A 141 -0.50 21.25 8.59
N GLU A 142 -0.28 20.06 8.02
CA GLU A 142 0.71 19.85 6.95
C GLU A 142 0.23 20.37 5.59
N GLY A 143 -1.04 20.77 5.49
CA GLY A 143 -1.59 21.54 4.39
C GLY A 143 -2.28 20.72 3.29
N ALA A 144 -3.30 21.34 2.68
CA ALA A 144 -4.20 20.71 1.70
C ALA A 144 -3.53 20.25 0.38
N LYS A 145 -2.25 20.53 0.15
CA LYS A 145 -1.48 19.88 -0.93
C LYS A 145 -1.09 18.46 -0.52
N ARG A 146 -0.47 18.30 0.67
CA ARG A 146 -0.04 17.00 1.19
C ARG A 146 -1.24 16.06 1.43
N MET A 147 -2.36 16.58 1.93
CA MET A 147 -3.59 15.79 2.07
C MET A 147 -4.11 15.25 0.73
N ARG A 148 -4.17 16.06 -0.34
CA ARG A 148 -4.62 15.57 -1.67
C ARG A 148 -3.68 14.51 -2.23
N GLN A 149 -2.37 14.72 -2.13
CA GLN A 149 -1.38 13.71 -2.52
C GLN A 149 -1.52 12.42 -1.69
N ALA A 150 -2.00 12.50 -0.44
CA ALA A 150 -2.27 11.34 0.39
C ALA A 150 -3.52 10.57 -0.07
N GLU A 151 -4.63 11.26 -0.39
CA GLU A 151 -5.83 10.62 -0.95
C GLU A 151 -5.54 9.94 -2.30
N GLU A 152 -4.87 10.65 -3.22
CA GLU A 152 -4.43 10.12 -4.53
C GLU A 152 -3.58 8.84 -4.38
N GLY A 153 -2.63 8.84 -3.43
CA GLY A 153 -1.80 7.67 -3.15
C GLY A 153 -2.51 6.54 -2.41
N VAL A 154 -3.50 6.85 -1.56
CA VAL A 154 -4.33 5.86 -0.88
C VAL A 154 -5.22 5.12 -1.88
N GLU A 155 -5.83 5.81 -2.84
CA GLU A 155 -6.59 5.17 -3.91
C GLU A 155 -5.71 4.27 -4.77
N ALA A 156 -4.52 4.76 -5.16
CA ALA A 156 -3.56 3.97 -5.94
C ALA A 156 -3.08 2.71 -5.19
N LEU A 157 -2.80 2.83 -3.89
CA LEU A 157 -2.40 1.70 -3.05
C LEU A 157 -3.54 0.70 -2.84
N GLN A 158 -4.78 1.16 -2.66
CA GLN A 158 -5.97 0.32 -2.45
C GLN A 158 -6.20 -0.65 -3.62
N LYS A 159 -5.82 -0.29 -4.86
CA LYS A 159 -5.95 -1.16 -6.04
C LYS A 159 -4.86 -2.26 -6.09
N MET A 160 -3.78 -2.12 -5.32
CA MET A 160 -2.60 -2.99 -5.36
C MET A 160 -2.40 -3.89 -4.13
N VAL A 161 -3.03 -3.58 -2.99
CA VAL A 161 -3.02 -4.42 -1.78
C VAL A 161 -4.28 -5.28 -1.68
N ASP A 162 -4.22 -6.34 -0.86
CA ASP A 162 -5.39 -7.18 -0.56
C ASP A 162 -6.25 -6.55 0.54
N THR A 163 -5.60 -5.95 1.54
CA THR A 163 -6.22 -5.12 2.59
C THR A 163 -5.41 -3.84 2.85
N LEU A 164 -6.09 -2.71 3.07
CA LEU A 164 -5.50 -1.39 3.36
C LEU A 164 -6.05 -0.83 4.67
N ILE A 165 -5.27 -0.92 5.74
CA ILE A 165 -5.54 -0.25 7.02
C ILE A 165 -5.15 1.24 6.89
N ILE A 166 -6.13 2.13 7.05
CA ILE A 166 -5.94 3.58 6.91
C ILE A 166 -5.99 4.24 8.29
N ILE A 167 -4.89 4.90 8.68
CA ILE A 167 -4.76 5.61 9.96
C ILE A 167 -4.88 7.12 9.71
N PRO A 168 -6.00 7.78 10.07
CA PRO A 168 -6.11 9.23 9.97
C PRO A 168 -5.38 9.91 11.13
N ASN A 169 -4.20 10.49 10.91
CA ASN A 169 -3.43 11.15 11.97
C ASN A 169 -4.23 12.28 12.68
N GLN A 170 -5.18 12.89 11.98
CA GLN A 170 -6.08 13.88 12.57
C GLN A 170 -6.89 13.34 13.77
N ASN A 171 -7.16 12.03 13.83
CA ASN A 171 -7.91 11.42 14.93
C ASN A 171 -7.02 11.19 16.17
N LEU A 172 -5.69 11.20 16.02
CA LEU A 172 -4.74 11.15 17.15
C LEU A 172 -4.90 12.37 18.07
N PHE A 173 -5.38 13.51 17.55
CA PHE A 173 -5.74 14.66 18.38
C PHE A 173 -6.92 14.41 19.34
N ARG A 174 -7.70 13.33 19.17
CA ARG A 174 -8.72 12.88 20.14
C ARG A 174 -8.12 12.05 21.29
N LEU A 175 -6.85 11.64 21.16
CA LEU A 175 -6.07 10.89 22.15
C LEU A 175 -4.98 11.77 22.81
N ALA A 176 -4.52 12.81 22.10
CA ALA A 176 -3.55 13.79 22.58
C ALA A 176 -4.17 14.81 23.55
N ASN A 177 -3.31 15.59 24.21
CA ASN A 177 -3.72 16.70 25.09
C ASN A 177 -3.06 18.02 24.66
N GLU A 178 -3.46 19.15 25.26
CA GLU A 178 -2.98 20.50 24.90
C GLU A 178 -1.45 20.71 25.03
N LYS A 179 -0.73 19.80 25.71
CA LYS A 179 0.72 19.84 25.87
C LYS A 179 1.47 18.94 24.89
N THR A 180 0.78 18.06 24.16
CA THR A 180 1.40 17.12 23.22
C THR A 180 2.11 17.87 22.09
N THR A 181 3.42 17.68 21.99
CA THR A 181 4.29 18.30 20.99
C THR A 181 4.15 17.64 19.62
N PHE A 182 4.64 18.31 18.57
CA PHE A 182 4.70 17.72 17.22
C PHE A 182 5.48 16.40 17.18
N THR A 183 6.58 16.27 17.93
CA THR A 183 7.38 15.04 17.98
C THR A 183 6.59 13.89 18.59
N GLU A 184 5.90 14.13 19.70
CA GLU A 184 5.04 13.14 20.35
C GLU A 184 3.86 12.77 19.44
N ALA A 185 3.26 13.73 18.74
CA ALA A 185 2.16 13.46 17.81
C ALA A 185 2.57 12.56 16.62
N PHE A 186 3.81 12.68 16.11
CA PHE A 186 4.34 11.73 15.13
C PHE A 186 4.69 10.37 15.76
N SER A 187 5.24 10.36 16.98
CA SER A 187 5.47 9.11 17.72
C SER A 187 4.16 8.34 18.00
N MET A 188 3.05 9.04 18.25
CA MET A 188 1.72 8.43 18.36
C MET A 188 1.25 7.81 17.03
N ALA A 189 1.63 8.38 15.87
CA ALA A 189 1.33 7.80 14.57
C ALA A 189 2.18 6.54 14.30
N ASP A 190 3.47 6.59 14.63
CA ASP A 190 4.37 5.44 14.55
C ASP A 190 3.96 4.31 15.52
N ASP A 191 3.36 4.65 16.67
CA ASP A 191 2.81 3.70 17.65
C ASP A 191 1.54 3.00 17.16
N VAL A 192 0.65 3.73 16.48
CA VAL A 192 -0.54 3.15 15.87
C VAL A 192 -0.19 2.30 14.64
N LEU A 193 0.87 2.67 13.88
CA LEU A 193 1.43 1.81 12.84
C LEU A 193 2.01 0.51 13.42
N TYR A 194 2.72 0.57 14.55
CA TYR A 194 3.18 -0.60 15.29
C TYR A 194 2.01 -1.48 15.76
N GLN A 195 0.96 -0.90 16.35
CA GLN A 195 -0.26 -1.63 16.73
C GLN A 195 -0.94 -2.30 15.52
N GLY A 196 -0.99 -1.61 14.38
CA GLY A 196 -1.61 -2.10 13.13
C GLY A 196 -0.93 -3.34 12.54
N VAL A 197 0.39 -3.45 12.68
CA VAL A 197 1.12 -4.69 12.31
C VAL A 197 0.98 -5.72 13.43
N LYS A 198 1.32 -5.35 14.68
CA LYS A 198 1.35 -6.27 15.84
C LYS A 198 0.03 -6.98 16.05
N GLY A 199 -1.10 -6.27 15.96
CA GLY A 199 -2.44 -6.82 16.19
C GLY A 199 -2.78 -8.00 15.28
N VAL A 200 -2.18 -8.06 14.08
CA VAL A 200 -2.31 -9.17 13.13
C VAL A 200 -1.17 -10.19 13.30
N THR A 201 0.09 -9.76 13.43
CA THR A 201 1.24 -10.69 13.47
C THR A 201 1.31 -11.52 14.74
N ASP A 202 0.92 -10.97 15.90
CA ASP A 202 0.91 -11.67 17.19
C ASP A 202 0.17 -13.01 17.09
N LEU A 203 -1.00 -13.02 16.45
CA LEU A 203 -1.91 -14.15 16.29
C LEU A 203 -1.32 -15.36 15.54
N MET A 204 -0.21 -15.14 14.83
CA MET A 204 0.42 -16.09 13.91
C MET A 204 1.83 -16.50 14.37
N VAL A 205 2.49 -15.62 15.13
CA VAL A 205 3.88 -15.76 15.59
C VAL A 205 3.95 -16.25 17.04
N ARG A 206 3.12 -15.69 17.92
CA ARG A 206 3.21 -15.89 19.37
C ARG A 206 2.23 -16.97 19.84
N PRO A 207 2.61 -17.83 20.80
CA PRO A 207 1.67 -18.78 21.40
C PRO A 207 0.53 -18.07 22.15
N GLY A 208 -0.69 -18.55 21.97
CA GLY A 208 -1.87 -18.19 22.73
C GLY A 208 -2.77 -19.39 23.03
N LEU A 209 -3.92 -19.11 23.64
CA LEU A 209 -4.93 -20.13 23.99
C LEU A 209 -5.71 -20.59 22.74
N ILE A 210 -5.90 -19.66 21.79
CA ILE A 210 -6.51 -19.85 20.48
C ILE A 210 -5.57 -19.22 19.46
N ASN A 211 -4.63 -20.02 18.95
CA ASN A 211 -3.80 -19.64 17.81
C ASN A 211 -4.64 -19.72 16.53
N LEU A 212 -4.39 -18.82 15.58
CA LEU A 212 -5.00 -18.86 14.24
C LEU A 212 -3.98 -19.38 13.23
N ASP A 213 -4.44 -20.02 12.16
CA ASP A 213 -3.55 -20.41 11.06
C ASP A 213 -3.44 -19.31 9.98
N PHE A 214 -2.56 -19.52 9.00
CA PHE A 214 -2.36 -18.56 7.91
C PHE A 214 -3.51 -18.53 6.89
N ALA A 215 -4.29 -19.60 6.77
CA ALA A 215 -5.48 -19.66 5.92
C ALA A 215 -6.66 -18.90 6.57
N ASP A 216 -6.84 -18.99 7.89
CA ASP A 216 -7.83 -18.22 8.66
C ASP A 216 -7.65 -16.71 8.43
N VAL A 217 -6.45 -16.18 8.72
CA VAL A 217 -6.16 -14.76 8.56
C VAL A 217 -6.24 -14.33 7.08
N ARG A 218 -5.79 -15.17 6.14
CA ARG A 218 -5.96 -14.91 4.70
C ARG A 218 -7.46 -14.84 4.33
N ALA A 219 -8.31 -15.72 4.84
CA ALA A 219 -9.74 -15.74 4.52
C ALA A 219 -10.53 -14.49 5.00
N VAL A 220 -9.97 -13.69 5.91
CA VAL A 220 -10.53 -12.39 6.34
C VAL A 220 -9.80 -11.18 5.73
N MET A 221 -8.62 -11.35 5.12
CA MET A 221 -7.82 -10.24 4.60
C MET A 221 -7.57 -10.25 3.07
N ASP A 222 -7.90 -11.33 2.35
CA ASP A 222 -7.70 -11.42 0.90
C ASP A 222 -8.78 -10.64 0.13
N GLU A 223 -8.36 -9.71 -0.73
CA GLU A 223 -9.19 -8.85 -1.60
C GLU A 223 -10.31 -8.03 -0.90
N MET A 224 -10.19 -7.77 0.40
CA MET A 224 -11.19 -7.03 1.21
C MET A 224 -11.09 -5.50 1.12
N GLY A 225 -10.04 -4.94 0.52
CA GLY A 225 -9.96 -3.51 0.25
C GLY A 225 -9.71 -2.68 1.52
N LYS A 226 -10.63 -1.77 1.91
CA LYS A 226 -10.40 -0.88 3.06
C LYS A 226 -10.59 -1.61 4.39
N ALA A 227 -9.73 -1.26 5.34
CA ALA A 227 -9.80 -1.70 6.72
C ALA A 227 -9.52 -0.55 7.71
N MET A 228 -10.01 -0.73 8.94
CA MET A 228 -9.82 0.17 10.08
C MET A 228 -9.50 -0.65 11.33
N MET A 229 -8.85 -0.03 12.33
CA MET A 229 -8.43 -0.71 13.55
C MET A 229 -8.85 0.09 14.79
N GLY A 230 -9.37 -0.61 15.80
CA GLY A 230 -9.53 -0.11 17.16
C GLY A 230 -8.77 -0.96 18.17
N THR A 231 -8.16 -0.33 19.17
CA THR A 231 -7.41 -0.99 20.27
C THR A 231 -7.91 -0.49 21.62
N GLY A 232 -8.04 -1.38 22.60
CA GLY A 232 -8.53 -1.07 23.94
C GLY A 232 -7.81 -1.86 25.02
N GLU A 233 -7.60 -1.26 26.18
CA GLU A 233 -6.89 -1.86 27.32
C GLU A 233 -7.65 -1.64 28.64
N ALA A 234 -7.70 -2.67 29.48
CA ALA A 234 -8.37 -2.63 30.78
C ALA A 234 -7.72 -3.59 31.80
N SER A 235 -8.11 -3.45 33.06
CA SER A 235 -7.61 -4.25 34.19
C SER A 235 -8.66 -4.40 35.29
N GLY A 236 -8.51 -5.41 36.15
CA GLY A 236 -9.51 -5.75 37.16
C GLY A 236 -10.66 -6.63 36.63
N GLU A 237 -11.70 -6.80 37.45
CA GLU A 237 -12.72 -7.86 37.28
C GLU A 237 -13.51 -7.77 35.95
N ASN A 238 -13.80 -6.55 35.47
CA ASN A 238 -14.57 -6.32 34.23
C ASN A 238 -13.68 -6.09 32.99
N ARG A 239 -12.39 -6.41 33.04
CA ARG A 239 -11.41 -6.03 31.99
C ARG A 239 -11.78 -6.53 30.58
N ALA A 240 -12.49 -7.66 30.47
CA ALA A 240 -12.94 -8.20 29.20
C ALA A 240 -13.85 -7.23 28.43
N ILE A 241 -14.97 -6.87 29.08
CA ILE A 241 -15.97 -5.95 28.53
C ILE A 241 -15.37 -4.55 28.37
N GLU A 242 -14.65 -4.05 29.36
CA GLU A 242 -14.02 -2.73 29.28
C GLU A 242 -12.99 -2.59 28.16
N ALA A 243 -12.15 -3.61 27.91
CA ALA A 243 -11.18 -3.57 26.83
C ALA A 243 -11.86 -3.67 25.46
N ALA A 244 -12.89 -4.51 25.33
CA ALA A 244 -13.72 -4.59 24.12
C ALA A 244 -14.40 -3.25 23.82
N GLU A 245 -15.06 -2.62 24.80
CA GLU A 245 -15.72 -1.32 24.61
C GLU A 245 -14.74 -0.19 24.27
N LYS A 246 -13.54 -0.18 24.88
CA LYS A 246 -12.47 0.78 24.53
C LYS A 246 -11.94 0.54 23.11
N ALA A 247 -11.91 -0.70 22.62
CA ALA A 247 -11.51 -1.01 21.25
C ALA A 247 -12.58 -0.58 20.23
N ILE A 248 -13.86 -0.79 20.53
CA ILE A 248 -15.01 -0.37 19.70
C ILE A 248 -15.09 1.17 19.64
N ALA A 249 -14.99 1.85 20.78
CA ALA A 249 -15.06 3.31 20.89
C ALA A 249 -13.74 4.03 20.57
N ASN A 250 -12.73 3.33 20.04
CA ASN A 250 -11.43 3.90 19.73
C ASN A 250 -11.56 4.94 18.59
N PRO A 251 -11.03 6.17 18.72
CA PRO A 251 -11.10 7.21 17.68
C PRO A 251 -10.54 6.86 16.29
N LEU A 252 -9.80 5.76 16.15
CA LEU A 252 -9.27 5.24 14.89
C LEU A 252 -10.24 4.30 14.15
N LEU A 253 -11.29 3.85 14.84
CA LEU A 253 -12.41 3.09 14.31
C LEU A 253 -13.62 4.02 14.15
N ASP A 254 -14.45 3.78 13.13
CA ASP A 254 -15.73 4.50 12.95
C ASP A 254 -16.87 3.51 13.22
N GLU A 255 -17.76 3.85 14.16
CA GLU A 255 -18.92 3.06 14.56
C GLU A 255 -19.82 2.69 13.35
N ILE A 256 -19.93 3.59 12.37
CA ILE A 256 -20.70 3.38 11.13
C ILE A 256 -20.01 2.32 10.25
N SER A 257 -18.67 2.29 10.25
CA SER A 257 -17.88 1.39 9.42
C SER A 257 -17.76 -0.01 10.03
N LEU A 258 -17.74 -0.14 11.37
CA LEU A 258 -17.73 -1.45 12.05
C LEU A 258 -18.99 -2.28 11.71
N ARG A 259 -20.16 -1.62 11.69
CA ARG A 259 -21.45 -2.22 11.32
C ARG A 259 -21.61 -2.53 9.82
N GLY A 260 -20.65 -2.13 8.99
CA GLY A 260 -20.61 -2.42 7.56
C GLY A 260 -19.42 -3.30 7.14
N ALA A 261 -18.66 -3.84 8.10
CA ALA A 261 -17.51 -4.68 7.85
C ALA A 261 -17.93 -6.10 7.46
N LYS A 262 -17.33 -6.65 6.39
CA LYS A 262 -17.60 -8.03 5.92
C LYS A 262 -16.75 -9.08 6.63
N GLY A 263 -15.63 -8.68 7.23
CA GLY A 263 -14.74 -9.56 7.96
C GLY A 263 -14.10 -8.81 9.13
N VAL A 264 -14.00 -9.47 10.28
CA VAL A 264 -13.52 -8.85 11.52
C VAL A 264 -12.53 -9.79 12.21
N LEU A 265 -11.30 -9.33 12.36
CA LEU A 265 -10.25 -10.03 13.10
C LEU A 265 -10.19 -9.45 14.52
N ILE A 266 -10.33 -10.32 15.53
CA ILE A 266 -10.28 -9.95 16.95
C ILE A 266 -9.06 -10.64 17.58
N ASN A 267 -8.13 -9.86 18.12
CA ASN A 267 -6.98 -10.34 18.91
C ASN A 267 -7.15 -9.94 20.37
N ILE A 268 -7.23 -10.94 21.26
CA ILE A 268 -7.33 -10.77 22.70
C ILE A 268 -5.97 -11.16 23.33
N THR A 269 -5.22 -10.17 23.80
CA THR A 269 -3.92 -10.35 24.45
C THR A 269 -4.05 -10.20 25.97
N GLY A 270 -3.46 -11.13 26.73
CA GLY A 270 -3.44 -11.06 28.21
C GLY A 270 -2.35 -11.95 28.81
N GLY A 271 -2.20 -11.87 30.14
CA GLY A 271 -1.28 -12.73 30.91
C GLY A 271 -1.80 -14.15 31.12
N HIS A 272 -1.04 -14.95 31.90
CA HIS A 272 -1.40 -16.34 32.23
C HIS A 272 -2.68 -16.48 33.07
N ASP A 273 -3.20 -15.35 33.56
CA ASP A 273 -4.45 -15.18 34.27
C ASP A 273 -5.65 -14.92 33.35
N LEU A 274 -5.48 -14.92 32.02
CA LEU A 274 -6.55 -14.82 31.02
C LEU A 274 -7.45 -16.07 31.04
N THR A 275 -8.73 -15.89 31.37
CA THR A 275 -9.71 -16.99 31.37
C THR A 275 -10.50 -17.11 30.06
N LEU A 276 -11.02 -18.31 29.78
CA LEU A 276 -11.87 -18.56 28.61
C LEU A 276 -13.22 -17.82 28.68
N PHE A 277 -13.72 -17.55 29.89
CA PHE A 277 -14.95 -16.78 30.11
C PHE A 277 -14.78 -15.32 29.68
N GLU A 278 -13.71 -14.67 30.13
CA GLU A 278 -13.35 -13.31 29.71
C GLU A 278 -13.13 -13.19 28.19
N LEU A 279 -12.55 -14.22 27.58
CA LEU A 279 -12.36 -14.28 26.12
C LEU A 279 -13.71 -14.31 25.38
N ASP A 280 -14.66 -15.11 25.85
CA ASP A 280 -16.01 -15.20 25.28
C ASP A 280 -16.82 -13.91 25.52
N GLU A 281 -16.73 -13.29 26.71
CA GLU A 281 -17.37 -11.99 26.98
C GLU A 281 -16.85 -10.88 26.06
N ALA A 282 -15.52 -10.75 25.91
CA ALA A 282 -14.92 -9.74 25.03
C ALA A 282 -15.29 -9.97 23.56
N ALA A 283 -15.27 -11.23 23.10
CA ALA A 283 -15.64 -11.59 21.73
C ALA A 283 -17.14 -11.35 21.43
N ASN A 284 -18.04 -11.70 22.37
CA ASN A 284 -19.47 -11.48 22.21
C ASN A 284 -19.83 -10.00 22.27
N ARG A 285 -19.19 -9.19 23.13
CA ARG A 285 -19.43 -7.73 23.18
C ARG A 285 -19.09 -7.02 21.86
N ILE A 286 -18.10 -7.51 21.11
CA ILE A 286 -17.77 -7.02 19.77
C ILE A 286 -18.75 -7.58 18.72
N ARG A 287 -19.16 -8.85 18.84
CA ARG A 287 -20.15 -9.50 17.96
C ARG A 287 -21.50 -8.76 17.95
N GLU A 288 -21.85 -8.05 19.01
CA GLU A 288 -23.07 -7.23 19.10
C GLU A 288 -23.02 -5.92 18.27
N GLU A 289 -21.84 -5.46 17.84
CA GLU A 289 -21.65 -4.17 17.13
C GLU A 289 -21.22 -4.32 15.67
N VAL A 290 -21.08 -5.55 15.17
CA VAL A 290 -20.69 -5.87 13.79
C VAL A 290 -21.89 -6.43 13.00
N ASP A 291 -21.75 -6.59 11.69
CA ASP A 291 -22.80 -7.20 10.87
C ASP A 291 -22.98 -8.69 11.22
N PRO A 292 -24.23 -9.20 11.42
CA PRO A 292 -24.48 -10.62 11.70
C PRO A 292 -24.03 -11.61 10.61
N GLU A 293 -23.82 -11.17 9.37
CA GLU A 293 -23.26 -11.97 8.27
C GLU A 293 -21.74 -11.79 8.10
N ALA A 294 -21.07 -11.01 8.96
CA ALA A 294 -19.62 -10.81 8.90
C ALA A 294 -18.83 -12.07 9.27
N ASN A 295 -17.72 -12.32 8.58
CA ASN A 295 -16.77 -13.37 8.93
C ASN A 295 -15.91 -12.93 10.13
N ILE A 296 -16.30 -13.32 11.34
CA ILE A 296 -15.61 -12.97 12.59
C ILE A 296 -14.62 -14.07 12.96
N ILE A 297 -13.32 -13.74 12.99
CA ILE A 297 -12.27 -14.63 13.48
C ILE A 297 -11.71 -14.09 14.79
N VAL A 298 -11.73 -14.93 15.83
CA VAL A 298 -11.26 -14.61 17.18
C VAL A 298 -10.03 -15.45 17.49
N GLY A 299 -8.91 -14.77 17.72
CA GLY A 299 -7.69 -15.38 18.24
C GLY A 299 -7.26 -14.72 19.56
N SER A 300 -6.32 -15.36 20.23
CA SER A 300 -5.75 -14.84 21.49
C SER A 300 -4.25 -15.02 21.52
N THR A 301 -3.58 -14.15 22.25
CA THR A 301 -2.12 -14.12 22.36
C THR A 301 -1.71 -14.06 23.83
N MET A 302 -0.73 -14.85 24.24
CA MET A 302 -0.17 -14.80 25.60
C MET A 302 0.93 -13.74 25.67
N ASP A 303 0.82 -12.78 26.60
CA ASP A 303 1.85 -11.77 26.85
C ASP A 303 2.03 -11.57 28.37
N SER A 304 3.15 -12.04 28.91
CA SER A 304 3.45 -11.98 30.34
C SER A 304 3.68 -10.56 30.86
N THR A 305 3.80 -9.55 30.00
CA THR A 305 3.82 -8.13 30.41
C THR A 305 2.43 -7.58 30.76
N LEU A 306 1.37 -8.34 30.45
CA LEU A 306 -0.03 -7.96 30.67
C LEU A 306 -0.73 -8.78 31.79
N GLU A 307 0.01 -9.35 32.73
CA GLU A 307 -0.57 -10.03 33.89
C GLU A 307 -1.48 -9.07 34.70
N GLY A 308 -2.73 -9.48 34.96
CA GLY A 308 -3.76 -8.63 35.57
C GLY A 308 -4.42 -7.61 34.62
N MET A 309 -4.03 -7.57 33.35
CA MET A 309 -4.57 -6.68 32.31
C MET A 309 -5.11 -7.47 31.12
N MET A 310 -5.84 -6.80 30.23
CA MET A 310 -6.25 -7.32 28.93
C MET A 310 -6.17 -6.23 27.88
N ARG A 311 -5.61 -6.56 26.70
CA ARG A 311 -5.66 -5.75 25.48
C ARG A 311 -6.56 -6.45 24.48
N VAL A 312 -7.51 -5.72 23.89
CA VAL A 312 -8.36 -6.20 22.79
C VAL A 312 -8.07 -5.33 21.58
N SER A 313 -7.80 -5.96 20.44
CA SER A 313 -7.53 -5.30 19.16
C SER A 313 -8.50 -5.83 18.11
N VAL A 314 -9.18 -4.93 17.41
CA VAL A 314 -10.19 -5.25 16.40
C VAL A 314 -9.74 -4.64 15.08
N VAL A 315 -9.60 -5.47 14.04
CA VAL A 315 -9.38 -5.03 12.66
C VAL A 315 -10.61 -5.36 11.84
N ALA A 316 -11.33 -4.33 11.40
CA ALA A 316 -12.53 -4.43 10.60
C ALA A 316 -12.17 -4.24 9.10
N THR A 317 -12.66 -5.13 8.24
CA THR A 317 -12.29 -5.23 6.81
C THR A 317 -13.52 -5.30 5.90
N GLY A 318 -13.37 -5.01 4.61
CA GLY A 318 -14.50 -4.99 3.66
C GLY A 318 -15.33 -3.70 3.71
N ILE A 319 -14.82 -2.67 4.39
CA ILE A 319 -15.47 -1.37 4.54
C ILE A 319 -15.56 -0.67 3.16
N ASP A 320 -16.65 0.04 2.91
CA ASP A 320 -17.00 0.64 1.61
C ASP A 320 -17.18 -0.31 0.41
N ALA A 321 -17.21 -1.64 0.60
CA ALA A 321 -17.32 -2.60 -0.50
C ALA A 321 -18.59 -2.45 -1.38
N ASN A 322 -19.59 -1.67 -0.96
CA ASN A 322 -20.77 -1.32 -1.77
C ASN A 322 -20.64 -0.03 -2.60
N GLN A 323 -19.57 0.76 -2.44
CA GLN A 323 -19.34 1.98 -3.25
C GLN A 323 -18.47 1.73 -4.49
N SER A 324 -17.79 0.58 -4.58
CA SER A 324 -16.74 0.32 -5.59
C SER A 324 -17.15 -0.58 -6.77
N TYR A 325 -18.45 -0.70 -7.08
CA TYR A 325 -18.97 -1.43 -8.26
C TYR A 325 -18.69 -0.70 -9.62
N GLY A 326 -17.46 -0.19 -9.81
CA GLY A 326 -17.04 0.56 -11.00
C GLY A 326 -15.77 0.02 -11.68
N GLU A 327 -14.78 -0.41 -10.90
CA GLU A 327 -13.55 -1.04 -11.40
C GLU A 327 -13.33 -2.37 -10.65
N MET A 328 -13.44 -3.50 -11.36
CA MET A 328 -13.07 -4.79 -10.78
C MET A 328 -11.54 -4.84 -10.57
N PRO A 329 -11.05 -5.35 -9.42
CA PRO A 329 -9.63 -5.63 -9.26
C PRO A 329 -9.11 -6.53 -10.39
N VAL A 330 -7.89 -6.26 -10.86
CA VAL A 330 -7.26 -7.08 -11.91
C VAL A 330 -7.05 -8.49 -11.36
N ALA A 331 -7.75 -9.48 -11.93
CA ALA A 331 -7.83 -10.81 -11.35
C ALA A 331 -6.45 -11.49 -11.23
N ARG A 332 -6.11 -11.97 -10.03
CA ARG A 332 -4.86 -12.72 -9.79
C ARG A 332 -4.77 -13.94 -10.72
N ARG A 333 -3.69 -14.00 -11.51
CA ARG A 333 -3.26 -15.23 -12.19
C ARG A 333 -2.93 -16.30 -11.15
N ARG A 334 -3.38 -17.54 -11.35
CA ARG A 334 -3.09 -18.63 -10.41
C ARG A 334 -1.72 -19.22 -10.71
N LEU A 335 -0.92 -19.48 -9.67
CA LEU A 335 0.44 -20.00 -9.77
C LEU A 335 0.54 -21.38 -10.48
N ALA A 336 -0.59 -22.09 -10.62
CA ALA A 336 -0.70 -23.38 -11.30
C ALA A 336 -0.93 -23.29 -12.82
N GLU A 337 -1.11 -22.09 -13.39
CA GLU A 337 -1.44 -21.92 -14.82
C GLU A 337 -0.18 -21.66 -15.68
N PRO A 338 0.08 -22.48 -16.72
CA PRO A 338 1.29 -22.36 -17.52
C PRO A 338 1.37 -21.03 -18.29
N LEU A 339 2.59 -20.67 -18.70
CA LEU A 339 2.86 -19.50 -19.52
C LEU A 339 2.31 -19.70 -20.95
N ALA A 340 1.08 -19.26 -21.17
CA ALA A 340 0.57 -19.01 -22.51
C ALA A 340 1.51 -18.02 -23.24
N ALA A 341 2.02 -18.42 -24.40
CA ALA A 341 2.78 -17.55 -25.27
C ALA A 341 1.89 -16.40 -25.78
N PRO A 342 2.45 -15.20 -26.06
CA PRO A 342 1.68 -14.11 -26.63
C PRO A 342 1.14 -14.52 -28.00
N ALA A 343 -0.18 -14.68 -28.11
CA ALA A 343 -0.85 -14.80 -29.39
C ALA A 343 -0.82 -13.44 -30.10
N GLU A 344 -0.42 -13.44 -31.37
CA GLU A 344 -0.44 -12.24 -32.20
C GLU A 344 -1.89 -11.77 -32.38
N VAL A 345 -2.21 -10.56 -31.91
CA VAL A 345 -3.57 -10.00 -32.02
C VAL A 345 -3.75 -9.42 -33.42
N GLU A 346 -4.29 -10.24 -34.31
CA GLU A 346 -4.61 -9.83 -35.68
C GLU A 346 -5.80 -8.85 -35.66
N GLU A 347 -5.55 -7.55 -35.89
CA GLU A 347 -6.56 -6.48 -35.82
C GLU A 347 -7.64 -6.63 -36.91
N LYS A 348 -8.70 -7.36 -36.59
CA LYS A 348 -9.88 -7.49 -37.45
C LYS A 348 -10.79 -6.26 -37.31
N ILE A 349 -10.53 -5.24 -38.13
CA ILE A 349 -11.31 -4.00 -38.19
C ILE A 349 -12.77 -4.30 -38.60
N GLU A 350 -13.70 -4.23 -37.65
CA GLU A 350 -15.14 -4.26 -37.93
C GLU A 350 -15.64 -2.86 -38.36
N GLN A 351 -16.37 -2.81 -39.47
CA GLN A 351 -16.99 -1.57 -39.98
C GLN A 351 -18.42 -1.44 -39.44
N ALA A 352 -18.73 -0.28 -38.86
CA ALA A 352 -20.06 0.01 -38.33
C ALA A 352 -21.13 0.10 -39.45
N PRO A 353 -22.37 -0.37 -39.20
CA PRO A 353 -23.42 -0.46 -40.23
C PRO A 353 -24.06 0.90 -40.53
N ALA A 354 -24.44 1.10 -41.81
CA ALA A 354 -25.22 2.24 -42.27
C ALA A 354 -26.74 1.95 -42.26
N ALA A 355 -27.56 2.98 -41.99
CA ALA A 355 -29.01 2.88 -41.93
C ALA A 355 -29.66 2.76 -43.34
N PRO A 356 -30.87 2.15 -43.46
CA PRO A 356 -31.41 1.71 -44.75
C PRO A 356 -32.26 2.75 -45.49
N VAL A 357 -32.36 2.56 -46.81
CA VAL A 357 -33.42 3.12 -47.68
C VAL A 357 -34.11 1.98 -48.43
N ALA A 358 -35.43 2.07 -48.61
CA ALA A 358 -36.26 0.96 -49.05
C ALA A 358 -36.73 1.06 -50.52
N ALA A 359 -36.85 -0.08 -51.18
CA ALA A 359 -37.63 -0.28 -52.41
C ALA A 359 -38.13 -1.75 -52.51
N GLN A 360 -39.19 -1.96 -53.29
CA GLN A 360 -39.85 -3.25 -53.55
C GLN A 360 -39.15 -3.99 -54.73
N VAL A 361 -39.47 -5.21 -55.20
CA VAL A 361 -40.77 -5.85 -55.50
C VAL A 361 -40.66 -7.40 -55.52
N ALA A 362 -41.78 -8.12 -55.35
CA ALA A 362 -41.92 -9.57 -55.58
C ALA A 362 -42.24 -9.92 -57.06
N PRO A 363 -42.27 -11.21 -57.47
CA PRO A 363 -43.55 -11.96 -57.50
C PRO A 363 -43.45 -13.48 -57.18
N MET A 364 -44.50 -14.25 -57.52
CA MET A 364 -44.87 -15.59 -57.01
C MET A 364 -44.66 -16.80 -57.98
N ASP A 365 -44.47 -17.97 -57.37
CA ASP A 365 -45.03 -19.34 -57.61
C ASP A 365 -44.86 -20.19 -58.91
N GLU A 366 -44.72 -21.51 -58.60
CA GLU A 366 -45.07 -22.82 -59.22
C GLU A 366 -46.10 -22.97 -60.39
N PRO A 367 -46.45 -24.18 -60.93
CA PRO A 367 -46.13 -25.60 -60.53
C PRO A 367 -45.75 -26.61 -61.67
N ALA A 368 -45.40 -27.87 -61.31
CA ALA A 368 -45.75 -29.11 -62.07
C ALA A 368 -45.42 -30.45 -61.31
N GLN A 369 -46.20 -31.52 -61.56
CA GLN A 369 -46.02 -32.93 -61.09
C GLN A 369 -46.10 -33.91 -62.30
N PRO A 370 -46.24 -35.28 -62.23
CA PRO A 370 -46.22 -36.26 -61.10
C PRO A 370 -45.47 -37.62 -61.39
N THR A 371 -45.45 -38.58 -60.43
CA THR A 371 -45.91 -40.01 -60.54
C THR A 371 -45.55 -40.92 -59.34
N LEU A 372 -46.54 -41.64 -58.76
CA LEU A 372 -46.66 -43.11 -58.45
C LEU A 372 -45.44 -43.90 -57.86
N ASP A 373 -45.51 -44.96 -57.01
CA ASP A 373 -46.58 -45.81 -56.37
C ASP A 373 -45.91 -46.85 -55.38
N VAL A 374 -46.51 -47.67 -54.48
CA VAL A 374 -47.78 -47.70 -53.70
C VAL A 374 -47.89 -48.96 -52.76
N PHE A 375 -48.84 -48.99 -51.80
CA PHE A 375 -49.41 -50.12 -50.99
C PHE A 375 -48.70 -50.75 -49.75
N ASP A 376 -49.55 -51.35 -48.88
CA ASP A 376 -49.31 -51.90 -47.51
C ASP A 376 -50.33 -53.05 -47.21
N PRO A 377 -50.03 -54.07 -46.38
CA PRO A 377 -51.05 -54.64 -45.46
C PRO A 377 -50.58 -55.17 -44.06
N GLN A 378 -51.57 -55.33 -43.15
CA GLN A 378 -51.47 -55.51 -41.67
C GLN A 378 -51.60 -56.97 -41.11
N VAL A 379 -51.49 -57.16 -39.76
CA VAL A 379 -52.49 -57.81 -38.83
C VAL A 379 -51.96 -58.72 -37.65
N ASN A 380 -52.34 -58.37 -36.38
CA ASN A 380 -52.57 -59.14 -35.09
C ASN A 380 -51.54 -59.99 -34.26
N ALA A 381 -51.49 -59.70 -32.93
CA ALA A 381 -51.66 -60.59 -31.71
C ALA A 381 -50.98 -59.94 -30.44
N ARG A 382 -51.49 -59.80 -29.19
CA ARG A 382 -52.11 -60.67 -28.13
C ARG A 382 -51.20 -61.74 -27.47
N ALA A 383 -51.17 -62.04 -26.14
CA ALA A 383 -51.26 -61.26 -24.87
C ALA A 383 -51.13 -62.18 -23.58
N GLU A 384 -50.26 -61.84 -22.60
CA GLU A 384 -50.31 -62.13 -21.11
C GLU A 384 -50.40 -63.60 -20.55
N PRO A 385 -50.43 -63.90 -19.20
CA PRO A 385 -49.93 -63.24 -17.95
C PRO A 385 -49.20 -64.18 -16.90
N GLN A 386 -48.79 -63.67 -15.70
CA GLN A 386 -49.13 -64.16 -14.31
C GLN A 386 -48.04 -64.20 -13.17
N HIS A 387 -48.37 -63.57 -12.01
CA HIS A 387 -48.12 -63.94 -10.57
C HIS A 387 -46.67 -64.08 -9.98
N ASP A 388 -46.36 -63.85 -8.67
CA ASP A 388 -47.14 -63.42 -7.47
C ASP A 388 -46.27 -62.71 -6.35
N ALA A 389 -46.92 -62.28 -5.26
CA ALA A 389 -46.50 -62.03 -3.84
C ALA A 389 -44.99 -61.89 -3.47
N ARG A 390 -44.52 -60.80 -2.83
CA ARG A 390 -44.77 -60.20 -1.48
C ARG A 390 -44.09 -60.90 -0.27
N TYR A 391 -43.67 -60.05 0.69
CA TYR A 391 -43.35 -60.25 2.13
C TYR A 391 -41.88 -60.47 2.57
N GLU A 392 -41.63 -59.98 3.81
CA GLU A 392 -40.49 -60.20 4.73
C GLU A 392 -39.07 -59.95 4.17
N GLN A 393 -38.25 -59.00 4.64
CA GLN A 393 -38.04 -58.40 5.97
C GLN A 393 -37.47 -59.36 7.03
N ARG A 394 -36.16 -59.15 7.35
CA ARG A 394 -35.50 -59.28 8.66
C ARG A 394 -34.72 -60.59 8.99
N GLN A 395 -33.45 -60.38 9.39
CA GLN A 395 -32.60 -61.21 10.28
C GLN A 395 -32.30 -62.69 9.92
N ALA A 396 -31.02 -62.97 9.65
CA ALA A 396 -30.19 -63.77 10.56
C ALA A 396 -28.68 -63.51 10.33
N ASP A 397 -27.97 -63.17 11.40
CA ASP A 397 -26.51 -62.93 11.40
C ASP A 397 -25.67 -64.21 11.32
N PHE A 398 -24.43 -64.06 10.82
CA PHE A 398 -23.32 -65.05 10.80
C PHE A 398 -23.53 -66.29 9.89
N ARG A 399 -22.52 -66.81 9.18
CA ARG A 399 -21.06 -66.67 9.39
C ARG A 399 -20.27 -66.96 8.09
N ALA A 400 -19.29 -66.10 7.79
CA ALA A 400 -18.05 -66.31 7.01
C ALA A 400 -18.06 -67.16 5.71
N MET A 401 -17.61 -66.54 4.60
CA MET A 401 -16.32 -66.87 3.93
C MET A 401 -15.90 -65.79 2.91
N GLU A 402 -14.62 -65.40 2.99
CA GLU A 402 -13.67 -64.91 1.96
C GLU A 402 -14.06 -63.84 0.89
N ASP A 403 -13.18 -62.82 0.80
CA ASP A 403 -12.93 -61.83 -0.27
C ASP A 403 -14.08 -61.30 -1.16
N ASP A 404 -14.49 -60.05 -0.88
CA ASP A 404 -14.97 -59.12 -1.93
C ASP A 404 -14.54 -57.67 -1.61
N VAL A 405 -13.44 -57.21 -2.23
CA VAL A 405 -13.03 -55.80 -2.28
C VAL A 405 -12.60 -55.46 -3.71
N PRO A 406 -13.11 -54.36 -4.31
CA PRO A 406 -12.82 -54.02 -5.70
C PRO A 406 -11.36 -53.62 -5.91
N ALA A 407 -10.75 -54.11 -6.99
CA ALA A 407 -9.34 -53.88 -7.30
C ALA A 407 -9.02 -52.38 -7.55
N PRO A 408 -7.82 -51.89 -7.16
CA PRO A 408 -7.44 -50.49 -7.29
C PRO A 408 -7.31 -50.04 -8.75
N ALA A 409 -7.92 -48.90 -9.08
CA ALA A 409 -8.02 -48.36 -10.44
C ALA A 409 -6.73 -47.68 -10.95
N TYR A 410 -5.55 -48.26 -10.73
CA TYR A 410 -4.28 -47.75 -11.22
C TYR A 410 -3.38 -48.85 -11.78
N GLN A 411 -3.11 -48.79 -13.08
CA GLN A 411 -2.09 -49.61 -13.74
C GLN A 411 -0.92 -48.70 -14.19
N PRO A 412 0.31 -48.91 -13.69
CA PRO A 412 1.46 -48.13 -14.14
C PRO A 412 1.81 -48.48 -15.60
N ARG A 413 2.03 -47.47 -16.43
CA ARG A 413 2.55 -47.67 -17.80
C ARG A 413 3.99 -48.20 -17.75
N PRO A 414 4.37 -49.15 -18.62
CA PRO A 414 5.76 -49.59 -18.73
C PRO A 414 6.66 -48.47 -19.27
N GLN A 415 7.86 -48.35 -18.71
CA GLN A 415 8.90 -47.43 -19.21
C GLN A 415 9.47 -47.94 -20.56
N PRO A 416 9.82 -47.04 -21.49
CA PRO A 416 10.58 -47.41 -22.68
C PRO A 416 12.00 -47.84 -22.30
N ALA A 417 12.53 -48.86 -22.98
CA ALA A 417 13.88 -49.37 -22.74
C ALA A 417 14.98 -48.38 -23.20
N PRO A 418 16.15 -48.34 -22.54
CA PRO A 418 17.26 -47.49 -22.94
C PRO A 418 17.83 -47.93 -24.30
N GLN A 419 18.09 -46.95 -25.17
CA GLN A 419 18.74 -47.18 -26.46
C GLN A 419 20.27 -47.27 -26.28
N PRO A 420 20.99 -48.10 -27.07
CA PRO A 420 22.43 -48.19 -27.00
C PRO A 420 23.08 -46.88 -27.51
N ALA A 421 24.12 -46.42 -26.80
CA ALA A 421 24.81 -45.19 -27.16
C ALA A 421 25.53 -45.29 -28.51
N MET A 422 25.33 -44.30 -29.38
CA MET A 422 26.22 -44.06 -30.51
C MET A 422 27.49 -43.32 -30.05
N TYR A 423 28.59 -43.60 -30.74
CA TYR A 423 29.92 -43.11 -30.41
C TYR A 423 30.15 -41.76 -31.12
N GLU A 424 30.27 -40.66 -30.37
CA GLU A 424 30.68 -39.37 -30.95
C GLU A 424 32.21 -39.26 -31.07
N PRO A 425 32.74 -38.70 -32.17
CA PRO A 425 34.18 -38.50 -32.35
C PRO A 425 34.69 -37.19 -31.72
N GLU A 426 35.73 -37.32 -30.88
CA GLU A 426 36.81 -36.35 -30.62
C GLU A 426 36.45 -34.84 -30.65
N ALA A 427 35.90 -34.33 -29.55
CA ALA A 427 35.64 -32.90 -29.33
C ALA A 427 36.90 -32.09 -28.93
N ASP A 428 37.98 -32.17 -29.71
CA ASP A 428 39.30 -31.62 -29.34
C ASP A 428 39.66 -30.30 -30.07
N ALA A 429 38.81 -29.27 -29.95
CA ALA A 429 39.10 -27.89 -30.41
C ALA A 429 38.15 -26.78 -29.89
N PHE A 430 37.82 -26.68 -28.60
CA PHE A 430 37.09 -25.52 -28.06
C PHE A 430 37.81 -24.83 -26.88
N VAL A 431 38.52 -23.74 -27.18
CA VAL A 431 39.19 -22.90 -26.17
C VAL A 431 38.28 -21.72 -25.81
N ALA A 432 37.67 -21.77 -24.63
CA ALA A 432 36.86 -20.67 -24.13
C ALA A 432 37.70 -19.38 -23.95
N PRO A 433 37.21 -18.21 -24.39
CA PRO A 433 37.95 -16.96 -24.27
C PRO A 433 38.07 -16.54 -22.80
N ARG A 434 39.31 -16.39 -22.32
CA ARG A 434 39.57 -15.89 -20.96
C ARG A 434 39.26 -14.39 -20.87
N ALA A 435 38.64 -13.98 -19.77
CA ALA A 435 38.43 -12.57 -19.47
C ALA A 435 39.79 -11.82 -19.38
N PRO A 436 39.87 -10.57 -19.87
CA PRO A 436 41.10 -9.77 -19.77
C PRO A 436 41.43 -9.45 -18.31
N SER A 437 42.72 -9.36 -18.00
CA SER A 437 43.21 -9.00 -16.67
C SER A 437 42.77 -7.58 -16.26
N ALA A 438 42.35 -7.43 -15.00
CA ALA A 438 41.93 -6.14 -14.46
C ALA A 438 42.99 -5.05 -14.67
N GLY A 439 42.56 -3.88 -15.16
CA GLY A 439 43.43 -2.73 -15.43
C GLY A 439 43.72 -2.44 -16.91
N THR A 440 43.47 -3.37 -17.84
CA THR A 440 43.59 -3.08 -19.28
C THR A 440 42.27 -2.54 -19.86
N PRO A 441 42.22 -1.32 -20.43
CA PRO A 441 41.01 -0.79 -21.04
C PRO A 441 40.65 -1.55 -22.33
N SER A 442 39.35 -1.72 -22.61
CA SER A 442 38.89 -2.42 -23.81
C SER A 442 39.19 -1.63 -25.10
N PRO A 443 39.27 -2.29 -26.27
CA PRO A 443 39.44 -1.62 -27.55
C PRO A 443 38.38 -0.55 -27.82
N GLU A 444 37.13 -0.79 -27.41
CA GLU A 444 36.07 0.22 -27.49
C GLU A 444 36.29 1.41 -26.56
N ALA A 445 36.76 1.19 -25.33
CA ALA A 445 37.07 2.30 -24.41
C ALA A 445 38.17 3.19 -24.98
N LEU A 446 39.20 2.59 -25.60
CA LEU A 446 40.25 3.33 -26.32
C LEU A 446 39.70 4.09 -27.54
N ALA A 447 38.81 3.47 -28.34
CA ALA A 447 38.18 4.14 -29.48
C ALA A 447 37.29 5.32 -29.04
N ARG A 448 36.51 5.17 -27.96
CA ARG A 448 35.70 6.25 -27.37
C ARG A 448 36.57 7.37 -26.81
N LEU A 449 37.71 7.05 -26.18
CA LEU A 449 38.68 8.04 -25.71
C LEU A 449 39.31 8.82 -26.88
N GLN A 450 39.72 8.14 -27.95
CA GLN A 450 40.25 8.76 -29.17
C GLN A 450 39.21 9.69 -29.83
N ALA A 451 37.94 9.26 -29.91
CA ALA A 451 36.85 10.08 -30.43
C ALA A 451 36.53 11.31 -29.56
N ALA A 452 36.77 11.25 -28.25
CA ALA A 452 36.66 12.40 -27.35
C ALA A 452 37.83 13.38 -27.53
N VAL A 453 39.07 12.89 -27.56
CA VAL A 453 40.28 13.69 -27.80
C VAL A 453 40.23 14.39 -29.17
N ALA A 454 39.69 13.72 -30.19
CA ALA A 454 39.50 14.30 -31.53
C ALA A 454 38.43 15.40 -31.61
N LYS A 455 37.64 15.63 -30.54
CA LYS A 455 36.54 16.62 -30.50
C LYS A 455 36.82 17.87 -29.67
N GLN A 456 38.02 18.03 -29.10
CA GLN A 456 38.39 19.28 -28.41
C GLN A 456 38.84 20.36 -29.41
N PRO A 457 38.20 21.55 -29.43
CA PRO A 457 38.73 22.69 -30.16
C PRO A 457 40.01 23.20 -29.47
N ARG A 458 41.02 23.59 -30.25
CA ARG A 458 42.25 24.17 -29.72
C ARG A 458 41.98 25.55 -29.13
N ALA A 459 42.42 25.77 -27.89
CA ALA A 459 42.35 27.07 -27.23
C ALA A 459 43.55 27.94 -27.67
N ASP A 460 43.42 28.64 -28.79
CA ASP A 460 44.39 29.66 -29.20
C ASP A 460 44.18 30.96 -28.39
N MET A 461 45.23 31.40 -27.70
CA MET A 461 45.25 32.66 -26.96
C MET A 461 45.28 33.86 -27.90
N ARG A 462 44.27 34.74 -27.82
CA ARG A 462 44.33 36.17 -28.20
C ARG A 462 43.27 36.97 -27.44
N ALA A 463 43.61 38.20 -27.09
CA ALA A 463 42.75 39.13 -26.36
C ALA A 463 42.20 40.23 -27.30
N ASP A 464 41.68 41.31 -26.70
CA ASP A 464 41.19 42.56 -27.31
C ASP A 464 39.71 42.54 -27.81
N PRO A 465 38.99 43.68 -27.85
CA PRO A 465 38.28 44.13 -26.64
C PRO A 465 36.83 44.62 -26.89
N HIS A 466 36.17 45.13 -25.84
CA HIS A 466 34.82 45.73 -25.90
C HIS A 466 34.69 46.89 -26.91
N PRO A 467 33.59 46.94 -27.70
CA PRO A 467 33.07 48.18 -28.27
C PRO A 467 32.34 49.00 -27.20
N GLN A 468 32.59 50.31 -27.18
CA GLN A 468 31.83 51.27 -26.35
C GLN A 468 30.56 51.74 -27.07
N ALA A 469 29.56 52.21 -26.31
CA ALA A 469 28.38 52.87 -26.87
C ALA A 469 28.65 54.36 -27.09
N ASP A 470 28.15 54.91 -28.21
CA ASP A 470 28.25 56.34 -28.57
C ASP A 470 26.83 56.94 -28.74
N PRO A 471 26.48 58.09 -28.11
CA PRO A 471 25.06 58.45 -27.93
C PRO A 471 24.59 59.62 -28.81
N ASN A 472 24.02 59.36 -30.01
CA ASN A 472 23.26 60.41 -30.71
C ASN A 472 22.21 59.91 -31.72
N ALA A 473 20.93 59.90 -31.33
CA ALA A 473 19.78 59.91 -32.24
C ALA A 473 18.52 60.41 -31.50
N GLY A 474 17.80 61.37 -32.07
CA GLY A 474 16.67 62.00 -31.40
C GLY A 474 15.44 62.26 -32.27
N LYS A 475 14.27 62.05 -31.66
CA LYS A 475 12.92 62.55 -32.01
C LYS A 475 12.10 61.85 -33.12
N ALA A 476 10.83 61.66 -32.73
CA ALA A 476 9.60 61.76 -33.50
C ALA A 476 9.11 60.56 -34.35
N GLY A 477 7.91 60.10 -34.01
CA GLY A 477 7.13 59.08 -34.74
C GLY A 477 5.81 58.79 -34.01
N ARG A 478 4.77 59.62 -34.23
CA ARG A 478 3.41 59.34 -33.73
C ARG A 478 2.79 58.19 -34.53
N PHE A 479 1.98 57.35 -33.90
CA PHE A 479 0.69 56.93 -34.48
C PHE A 479 -0.29 56.46 -33.40
N GLY A 480 -1.59 56.61 -33.70
CA GLY A 480 -2.69 56.12 -32.88
C GLY A 480 -4.03 56.61 -33.46
N ILE A 481 -4.84 55.68 -33.97
CA ILE A 481 -6.19 55.93 -34.49
C ILE A 481 -6.99 54.62 -34.54
N ASN A 482 -7.90 54.43 -33.59
CA ASN A 482 -9.35 54.38 -33.83
C ASN A 482 -10.11 53.61 -32.74
N SER A 483 -11.22 54.19 -32.32
CA SER A 483 -12.31 53.56 -31.58
C SER A 483 -13.60 53.95 -32.27
N LEU A 484 -14.52 52.99 -32.51
CA LEU A 484 -15.92 53.23 -32.82
C LEU A 484 -16.70 51.90 -32.87
N ILE A 485 -18.02 51.98 -32.60
CA ILE A 485 -19.01 50.87 -32.54
C ILE A 485 -18.80 49.94 -31.33
N GLY A 486 -19.71 49.82 -30.36
CA GLY A 486 -20.91 50.62 -30.04
C GLY A 486 -22.21 49.79 -29.96
N ARG A 487 -23.00 50.04 -28.89
CA ARG A 487 -24.16 49.27 -28.38
C ARG A 487 -23.73 48.02 -27.60
N MET A 488 -24.42 47.60 -26.51
CA MET A 488 -25.73 48.03 -26.01
C MET A 488 -25.82 47.96 -24.46
N THR A 489 -26.44 48.98 -23.85
CA THR A 489 -27.23 48.99 -22.58
C THR A 489 -26.84 48.12 -21.37
N GLY A 490 -26.73 48.65 -20.14
CA GLY A 490 -26.95 50.04 -19.70
C GLY A 490 -26.91 50.26 -18.17
N HIS A 491 -27.18 51.53 -17.79
CA HIS A 491 -27.48 52.18 -16.49
C HIS A 491 -27.28 51.47 -15.12
N GLY A 492 -26.87 52.19 -14.06
CA GLY A 492 -26.61 53.65 -13.98
C GLY A 492 -26.40 54.20 -12.54
N SER A 493 -26.38 55.54 -12.40
CA SER A 493 -26.15 56.39 -11.20
C SER A 493 -24.78 56.25 -10.50
N GLU A 494 -23.91 57.25 -10.22
CA GLU A 494 -23.99 58.70 -9.82
C GLU A 494 -23.95 58.94 -8.29
N ALA A 495 -23.27 59.95 -7.70
CA ALA A 495 -22.19 60.92 -8.12
C ALA A 495 -21.63 61.65 -6.82
N GLU A 496 -20.68 62.60 -6.76
CA GLU A 496 -19.79 63.33 -7.71
C GLU A 496 -18.44 63.79 -7.07
N ALA A 497 -18.49 64.60 -6.01
CA ALA A 497 -17.44 65.60 -5.68
C ALA A 497 -16.35 65.12 -4.68
N ARG A 498 -15.04 65.46 -4.74
CA ARG A 498 -14.28 66.69 -5.12
C ARG A 498 -14.24 67.80 -4.05
N PRO A 499 -13.18 68.67 -3.94
CA PRO A 499 -11.95 68.80 -4.76
C PRO A 499 -10.59 68.89 -3.98
N VAL A 500 -9.50 69.14 -4.74
CA VAL A 500 -8.07 69.36 -4.35
C VAL A 500 -7.79 70.85 -3.96
N PRO A 501 -6.61 71.31 -3.43
CA PRO A 501 -5.25 71.22 -4.07
C PRO A 501 -3.98 71.12 -3.15
N GLN A 502 -2.82 71.07 -3.83
CA GLN A 502 -1.39 71.02 -3.40
C GLN A 502 -0.82 72.46 -3.08
N PRO A 503 0.51 72.78 -2.88
CA PRO A 503 1.76 72.04 -3.24
C PRO A 503 3.12 72.26 -2.47
N GLN A 504 4.16 71.52 -2.92
CA GLN A 504 5.63 71.81 -2.88
C GLN A 504 6.35 71.83 -1.50
N ALA A 505 7.69 71.69 -1.34
CA ALA A 505 8.83 71.74 -2.30
C ALA A 505 9.99 70.71 -2.01
N GLN A 506 11.18 70.96 -2.58
CA GLN A 506 12.38 70.09 -2.75
C GLN A 506 13.59 70.49 -1.80
N PRO A 507 14.89 70.14 -2.03
CA PRO A 507 15.59 68.82 -1.97
C PRO A 507 17.00 68.84 -1.27
N GLN A 508 17.82 67.78 -1.47
CA GLN A 508 19.31 67.70 -1.40
C GLN A 508 20.02 67.67 -0.02
N ALA A 509 21.22 67.05 0.18
CA ALA A 509 21.92 65.97 -0.56
C ALA A 509 23.17 65.39 0.17
N ARG A 510 23.50 64.12 -0.14
CA ARG A 510 24.85 63.50 -0.39
C ARG A 510 25.88 63.18 0.73
N PHE A 511 26.44 61.96 0.56
CA PHE A 511 27.81 61.45 0.87
C PHE A 511 28.27 61.18 2.32
N GLY A 512 28.99 60.06 2.48
CA GLY A 512 29.70 59.60 3.68
C GLY A 512 29.88 58.07 3.67
N ALA A 513 31.08 57.54 3.91
CA ALA A 513 31.39 56.10 3.84
C ALA A 513 32.04 55.56 5.14
N GLN A 514 32.12 54.23 5.26
CA GLN A 514 32.63 53.48 6.43
C GLN A 514 34.14 53.74 6.71
N PRO A 515 34.65 53.38 7.91
CA PRO A 515 35.13 52.00 8.12
C PRO A 515 34.79 51.38 9.49
N GLN A 516 35.06 50.08 9.64
CA GLN A 516 34.91 49.29 10.89
C GLN A 516 36.22 49.22 11.70
N VAL A 517 36.13 49.14 13.03
CA VAL A 517 37.20 48.65 13.93
C VAL A 517 36.59 47.85 15.11
N ARG A 518 37.29 46.80 15.56
CA ARG A 518 37.06 45.90 16.74
C ARG A 518 38.33 45.93 17.64
N PRO A 519 38.47 45.29 18.83
CA PRO A 519 37.64 44.28 19.53
C PRO A 519 37.51 44.51 21.07
N GLN A 520 37.26 43.44 21.85
CA GLN A 520 37.54 43.21 23.29
C GLN A 520 36.64 43.89 24.36
N VAL A 521 36.51 43.41 25.61
CA VAL A 521 36.38 42.05 26.26
C VAL A 521 36.33 42.26 27.80
N HIS A 522 35.75 41.30 28.55
CA HIS A 522 35.59 41.13 30.02
C HIS A 522 34.08 41.07 30.40
N GLN A 523 33.54 40.18 31.26
CA GLN A 523 33.95 39.60 32.56
C GLN A 523 33.94 40.62 33.71
N ALA A 524 33.41 40.35 34.92
CA ALA A 524 32.53 39.28 35.44
C ALA A 524 31.98 39.77 36.81
N TYR A 525 31.21 38.93 37.54
CA TYR A 525 30.76 39.14 38.94
C TYR A 525 29.67 40.24 39.12
N ASP A 526 28.79 40.24 40.14
CA ASP A 526 28.65 39.36 41.33
C ASP A 526 27.16 39.17 41.77
N GLU A 527 26.98 38.47 42.90
CA GLU A 527 25.75 37.86 43.47
C GLU A 527 24.69 38.80 44.13
N ASP A 528 23.56 38.19 44.50
CA ASP A 528 22.59 38.52 45.58
C ASP A 528 21.85 39.88 45.65
N GLN A 529 20.52 39.84 45.41
CA GLN A 529 19.50 40.02 46.49
C GLN A 529 18.04 39.85 46.03
N ASP A 530 17.22 39.17 46.86
CA ASP A 530 15.75 39.19 46.90
C ASP A 530 15.35 39.04 48.39
N PRO A 531 14.40 39.82 48.94
CA PRO A 531 13.03 39.29 49.05
C PRO A 531 11.89 40.34 49.02
N ASN A 532 10.98 40.22 48.03
CA ASN A 532 9.50 40.27 48.24
C ASN A 532 8.85 41.60 48.76
N PRO A 533 7.51 41.71 48.92
CA PRO A 533 6.38 41.43 48.03
C PRO A 533 5.69 42.71 47.47
N GLU A 534 4.93 42.61 46.35
CA GLU A 534 3.50 42.99 46.31
C GLU A 534 2.79 42.60 44.99
N ALA A 535 1.47 42.46 45.04
CA ALA A 535 0.66 41.75 44.05
C ALA A 535 0.38 42.49 42.72
N GLU A 536 0.72 41.85 41.59
CA GLU A 536 0.02 42.05 40.32
C GLU A 536 -1.21 41.15 40.19
N LYS A 537 -2.19 41.55 39.36
CA LYS A 537 -3.57 41.08 39.44
C LYS A 537 -3.95 40.16 38.28
N ILE A 538 -4.45 38.98 38.61
CA ILE A 538 -5.11 38.09 37.64
C ILE A 538 -6.51 38.63 37.36
N GLU A 539 -6.82 38.93 36.09
CA GLU A 539 -8.19 39.27 35.67
C GLU A 539 -9.04 38.00 35.52
N ILE A 540 -10.20 37.98 36.17
CA ILE A 540 -11.16 36.86 36.10
C ILE A 540 -12.34 37.28 35.21
N PRO A 541 -12.69 36.52 34.15
CA PRO A 541 -13.78 36.84 33.24
C PRO A 541 -15.14 37.02 33.94
N ALA A 542 -15.92 37.99 33.44
CA ALA A 542 -17.06 38.57 34.15
C ALA A 542 -18.27 37.63 34.41
N PHE A 543 -18.32 36.42 33.82
CA PHE A 543 -19.47 35.52 33.94
C PHE A 543 -19.51 34.72 35.26
N LEU A 544 -18.39 34.61 35.98
CA LEU A 544 -18.30 33.82 37.23
C LEU A 544 -18.82 34.54 38.49
N ARG A 545 -19.37 35.76 38.38
CA ARG A 545 -19.84 36.56 39.53
C ARG A 545 -21.37 36.54 39.71
N ARG A 546 -21.98 35.35 39.93
CA ARG A 546 -23.31 35.19 40.58
C ARG A 546 -23.72 33.73 40.79
N GLN A 547 -23.38 33.16 41.95
CA GLN A 547 -24.28 32.36 42.83
C GLN A 547 -23.44 31.67 43.93
N ALA A 548 -23.36 32.32 45.09
CA ALA A 548 -22.83 31.75 46.32
C ALA A 548 -23.42 32.54 47.51
N ASN A 549 -24.68 32.24 47.85
CA ASN A 549 -25.40 32.73 49.02
C ASN A 549 -26.67 31.90 49.23
#